data_AF-A0A0N0MB31-F1
#
_entry.id   AF-A0A0N0MB31-F1
#
_cell.length_a   1.000
_cell.length_b   1.000
_cell.length_c   1.000
_cell.angle_alpha   90.00
_cell.angle_beta   90.00
_cell.angle_gamma   90.00
#
_symmetry.space_group_name_H-M   'P 1'
#
loop_
_entity.id
_entity.type
_entity.pdbx_description
1 polymer ?
#
loop_
_entity_poly.entity_id
_entity_poly.type
_entity_poly.pdbx_seq_one_letter_code
_entity_poly.pdbx_strand_id
1 'polypeptide(L)'
;MPRALPARYPPHGAWPAMMRADLTAAFFDCRDTKELSVRVTSGDIPPPCGSIGKGRSKEPVWTIDYCRAFIARRYDLGATTREEVDDLADMV
;
A
#
# COMPACT_ATOMS: atom_id res chain seq x y z
N MET A 1 20.42 10.55 6.34
CA MET A 1 18.96 10.44 6.55
C MET A 1 18.32 10.30 5.18
N PRO A 2 17.65 9.17 4.85
CA PRO A 2 16.90 9.10 3.60
C PRO A 2 15.83 10.19 3.64
N ARG A 3 15.84 11.04 2.61
CA ARG A 3 14.97 12.20 2.51
C ARG A 3 13.54 11.70 2.37
N ALA A 4 12.68 11.98 3.36
CA ALA A 4 11.26 11.64 3.28
C ALA A 4 10.66 12.44 2.11
N LEU A 5 10.16 11.72 1.10
CA LEU A 5 9.46 12.34 -0.01
C LEU A 5 7.96 12.39 0.33
N PRO A 6 7.27 13.50 0.03
CA PRO A 6 5.83 13.58 0.23
C PRO A 6 5.14 12.59 -0.70
N ALA A 7 3.99 12.06 -0.26
CA ALA A 7 3.13 11.25 -1.10
C ALA A 7 2.70 12.05 -2.34
N ARG A 8 2.88 11.48 -3.52
CA ARG A 8 2.58 12.15 -4.80
C ARG A 8 1.49 11.39 -5.54
N TYR A 9 0.35 12.05 -5.73
CA TYR A 9 -0.74 11.51 -6.53
C TYR A 9 -0.43 11.64 -8.03
N PRO A 10 -0.85 10.66 -8.85
CA PRO A 10 -0.67 10.73 -10.29
C PRO A 10 -1.50 11.89 -10.89
N PRO A 11 -0.94 12.69 -11.82
CA PRO A 11 -1.59 13.89 -12.34
C PRO A 11 -2.89 13.64 -13.11
N HIS A 12 -3.10 12.42 -13.63
CA HIS A 12 -4.30 12.03 -14.38
C HIS A 12 -5.19 11.04 -13.62
N GLY A 13 -4.96 10.82 -12.32
CA GLY A 13 -5.69 9.82 -11.51
C GLY A 13 -5.38 8.36 -11.87
N ALA A 14 -4.73 8.11 -13.01
CA ALA A 14 -4.26 6.78 -13.39
C ALA A 14 -2.94 6.44 -12.68
N TRP A 15 -2.98 5.41 -11.84
CA TRP A 15 -1.79 4.86 -11.20
C TRP A 15 -0.92 4.13 -12.23
N PRO A 16 0.40 4.38 -12.27
CA PRO A 16 1.29 3.67 -13.18
C PRO A 16 1.41 2.20 -12.79
N ALA A 17 1.66 1.32 -13.78
CA ALA A 17 1.86 -0.11 -13.54
C ALA A 17 3.00 -0.39 -12.55
N MET A 18 4.04 0.45 -12.57
CA MET A 18 5.15 0.45 -11.61
C MET A 18 5.15 1.78 -10.84
N MET A 19 5.01 1.67 -9.52
CA MET A 19 4.95 2.77 -8.56
C MET A 19 6.28 2.85 -7.78
N ARG A 20 6.85 4.05 -7.72
CA ARG A 20 7.97 4.38 -6.82
C ARG A 20 7.43 4.68 -5.42
N ALA A 21 8.31 4.77 -4.44
CA ALA A 21 7.93 4.96 -3.04
C ALA A 21 6.98 6.16 -2.80
N ASP A 22 7.13 7.27 -3.51
CA ASP A 22 6.27 8.46 -3.40
C ASP A 22 4.83 8.19 -3.87
N LEU A 23 4.68 7.44 -4.96
CA LEU A 23 3.37 7.03 -5.49
C LEU A 23 2.75 5.93 -4.64
N THR A 24 3.54 4.94 -4.20
CA THR A 24 3.05 3.88 -3.31
C THR A 24 2.60 4.46 -1.97
N ALA A 25 3.29 5.47 -1.43
CA ALA A 25 2.84 6.19 -0.25
C ALA A 25 1.45 6.81 -0.47
N ALA A 26 1.23 7.49 -1.61
CA ALA A 26 -0.09 8.03 -1.96
C ALA A 26 -1.14 6.92 -2.15
N PHE A 27 -0.77 5.77 -2.74
CA PHE A 27 -1.67 4.66 -2.99
C PHE A 27 -2.20 4.03 -1.70
N PHE A 28 -1.38 3.93 -0.66
CA PHE A 28 -1.77 3.41 0.67
C PHE A 28 -2.17 4.50 1.67
N ASP A 29 -2.45 5.72 1.18
CA ASP A 29 -2.84 6.88 2.00
C ASP A 29 -1.85 7.16 3.16
N CYS A 30 -0.55 7.06 2.87
CA CYS A 30 0.53 7.47 3.76
C CYS A 30 0.88 8.93 3.51
N ARG A 31 1.28 9.67 4.56
CA ARG A 31 1.66 11.08 4.40
C ARG A 31 2.97 11.25 3.63
N ASP A 32 3.92 10.36 3.87
CA ASP A 32 5.26 10.41 3.29
C ASP A 32 5.89 9.01 3.15
N THR A 33 7.04 8.95 2.48
CA THR A 33 7.78 7.69 2.28
C THR A 33 8.36 7.11 3.57
N LYS A 34 8.48 7.90 4.65
CA LYS A 34 8.93 7.40 5.96
C LYS A 34 7.79 6.64 6.63
N GLU A 35 6.57 7.17 6.63
CA GLU A 35 5.38 6.46 7.08
C GLU A 35 5.19 5.16 6.28
N LEU A 36 5.39 5.21 4.95
CA LEU A 36 5.41 4.01 4.12
C LEU A 36 6.43 2.99 4.63
N SER A 37 7.68 3.40 4.89
CA SER A 37 8.72 2.48 5.37
C SER A 37 8.38 1.83 6.70
N VAL A 38 7.78 2.59 7.63
CA VAL A 38 7.34 2.06 8.93
C VAL A 38 6.22 1.05 8.76
N ARG A 39 5.23 1.34 7.92
CA ARG A 39 4.12 0.41 7.64
C ARG A 39 4.56 -0.84 6.88
N VAL A 40 5.58 -0.74 6.03
CA VAL A 40 6.22 -1.90 5.41
C VAL A 40 6.90 -2.77 6.47
N THR A 41 7.63 -2.19 7.42
CA THR A 41 8.25 -2.94 8.53
C THR A 41 7.21 -3.54 9.48
N SER A 42 6.08 -2.85 9.70
CA SER A 42 4.94 -3.33 10.50
C SER A 42 4.19 -4.49 9.83
N GLY A 43 4.32 -4.65 8.50
CA GLY A 43 3.56 -5.63 7.72
C GLY A 43 2.14 -5.17 7.36
N ASP A 44 1.83 -3.88 7.52
CA ASP A 44 0.57 -3.27 7.07
C ASP A 44 0.58 -2.99 5.57
N ILE A 45 1.77 -2.85 4.98
CA ILE A 45 2.00 -2.61 3.55
C ILE A 45 2.99 -3.66 3.04
N PRO A 46 2.85 -4.15 1.80
CA PRO A 46 3.75 -5.17 1.29
C PRO A 46 5.17 -4.61 1.05
N PRO A 47 6.21 -5.45 1.19
CA PRO A 47 7.57 -5.08 0.84
C PRO A 47 7.68 -4.75 -0.66
N PRO A 48 8.70 -4.00 -1.10
CA PRO A 48 8.89 -3.70 -2.52
C PRO A 48 9.07 -4.98 -3.33
N CYS A 49 8.38 -5.08 -4.47
CA CYS A 49 8.47 -6.24 -5.36
C CYS A 49 9.72 -6.21 -6.24
N GLY A 50 10.42 -5.08 -6.29
CA GLY A 50 11.67 -4.94 -7.00
C GLY A 50 12.42 -3.66 -6.65
N SER A 51 13.52 -3.44 -7.37
CA SER A 51 14.28 -2.20 -7.30
C SER A 51 14.66 -1.74 -8.71
N ILE A 52 14.46 -0.47 -9.02
CA ILE A 52 14.90 0.17 -10.27
C ILE A 52 16.18 0.97 -10.02
N GLY A 53 17.08 1.03 -11.00
CA GLY A 53 18.34 1.78 -10.93
C GLY A 53 19.58 0.91 -10.71
N LYS A 54 20.76 1.55 -10.73
CA LYS A 54 22.07 0.89 -10.60
C LYS A 54 22.83 1.40 -9.37
N GLY A 55 23.53 0.49 -8.69
CA GLY A 55 24.42 0.82 -7.57
C GLY A 55 23.71 1.48 -6.39
N ARG A 56 24.19 2.65 -5.97
CA ARG A 56 23.68 3.41 -4.82
C ARG A 56 22.38 4.18 -5.11
N SER A 57 21.93 4.22 -6.37
CA SER A 57 20.68 4.84 -6.79
C SER A 57 19.56 3.81 -7.01
N LYS A 58 19.61 2.67 -6.31
CA LYS A 58 18.52 1.70 -6.34
C LYS A 58 17.32 2.24 -5.59
N GLU A 59 16.22 2.40 -6.30
CA GLU A 59 14.94 2.84 -5.75
C GLU A 59 13.99 1.65 -5.64
N PRO A 60 13.34 1.45 -4.49
CA PRO A 60 12.34 0.41 -4.34
C PRO A 60 11.13 0.70 -5.22
N VAL A 61 10.59 -0.34 -5.86
CA VAL A 61 9.41 -0.26 -6.70
C VAL A 61 8.36 -1.28 -6.30
N TRP A 62 7.11 -0.91 -6.51
CA TRP A 62 5.92 -1.74 -6.32
C TRP A 62 5.15 -1.78 -7.64
N THR A 63 4.52 -2.90 -7.96
CA THR A 63 3.55 -2.92 -9.07
C THR A 63 2.14 -2.73 -8.52
N ILE A 64 1.29 -2.08 -9.30
CA ILE A 64 -0.12 -1.86 -8.92
C ILE A 64 -0.84 -3.18 -8.67
N ASP A 65 -0.60 -4.20 -9.50
CA ASP A 65 -1.21 -5.53 -9.36
C ASP A 65 -0.77 -6.22 -8.09
N TYR A 66 0.50 -6.07 -7.70
CA TYR A 66 1.02 -6.62 -6.45
C TYR A 66 0.40 -5.93 -5.23
N CYS A 67 0.28 -4.60 -5.24
CA CYS A 67 -0.39 -3.85 -4.18
C CYS A 67 -1.88 -4.22 -4.08
N ARG A 68 -2.58 -4.31 -5.22
CA ARG A 68 -3.98 -4.75 -5.29
C ARG A 68 -4.17 -6.17 -4.78
N ALA A 69 -3.30 -7.10 -5.16
CA ALA A 69 -3.34 -8.48 -4.70
C ALA A 69 -3.11 -8.59 -3.18
N PHE A 70 -2.22 -7.76 -2.63
CA PHE A 70 -2.01 -7.71 -1.18
C PHE A 70 -3.24 -7.17 -0.44
N ILE A 71 -3.83 -6.07 -0.91
CA ILE A 71 -5.07 -5.51 -0.39
C ILE A 71 -6.17 -6.57 -0.47
N ALA A 72 -6.41 -7.14 -1.65
CA ALA A 72 -7.40 -8.19 -1.85
C ALA A 72 -7.20 -9.32 -0.85
N ARG A 73 -6.00 -9.90 -0.73
CA ARG A 73 -5.73 -10.95 0.27
C ARG A 73 -6.02 -10.50 1.70
N ARG A 74 -5.59 -9.29 2.10
CA ARG A 74 -5.75 -8.81 3.48
C ARG A 74 -7.21 -8.52 3.83
N TYR A 75 -7.99 -7.98 2.89
CA TYR A 75 -9.41 -7.69 3.09
C TYR A 75 -10.30 -8.92 2.86
N ASP A 76 -9.89 -9.88 2.03
CA ASP A 76 -10.57 -11.17 1.84
C ASP A 76 -10.36 -12.07 3.08
N LEU A 77 -9.14 -12.07 3.66
CA LEU A 77 -8.86 -12.63 5.00
C LEU A 77 -9.65 -11.91 6.11
N GLY A 78 -9.96 -10.62 5.95
CA GLY A 78 -10.75 -9.83 6.88
C GLY A 78 -12.27 -9.95 6.68
N ALA A 79 -12.72 -10.39 5.51
CA ALA A 79 -14.14 -10.57 5.18
C ALA A 79 -14.75 -11.76 5.93
N THR A 80 -13.93 -12.77 6.27
CA THR A 80 -14.32 -13.88 7.16
C THR A 80 -14.69 -13.43 8.59
N THR A 81 -14.39 -12.19 9.00
CA THR A 81 -14.65 -11.70 10.37
C THR A 81 -15.69 -10.59 10.47
N ARG A 82 -16.47 -10.32 9.40
CA ARG A 82 -17.49 -9.25 9.43
C ARG A 82 -18.86 -9.69 8.88
N GLU A 83 -19.29 -10.90 9.23
CA GLU A 83 -20.68 -11.36 8.99
C GLU A 83 -21.39 -11.89 10.25
N GLU A 84 -20.99 -11.51 11.47
CA GLU A 84 -21.71 -11.89 12.72
C GLU A 84 -22.00 -10.68 13.65
N VAL A 85 -22.58 -9.60 13.12
CA VAL A 85 -23.26 -8.60 13.98
C VAL A 85 -24.59 -8.10 13.42
N ASP A 86 -25.16 -8.75 12.39
CA ASP A 86 -26.46 -8.37 11.80
C ASP A 86 -27.57 -9.40 12.10
N ASP A 87 -27.51 -10.09 13.25
CA ASP A 87 -28.56 -11.06 13.65
C ASP A 87 -29.25 -10.71 14.98
N LEU A 88 -29.00 -9.52 15.54
CA LEU A 88 -29.63 -9.10 16.82
C LEU A 88 -30.68 -7.99 16.67
N ALA A 89 -31.06 -7.64 15.44
CA ALA A 89 -32.02 -6.56 15.17
C ALA A 89 -33.47 -7.03 14.89
N ASP A 90 -33.72 -8.34 14.76
CA ASP A 90 -35.06 -8.87 14.36
C ASP A 90 -35.83 -9.54 15.52
N MET A 91 -35.51 -9.19 16.78
CA MET A 91 -36.23 -9.72 17.94
C MET A 91 -36.78 -8.58 18.82
N VAL A 92 -37.65 -7.73 18.25
CA VAL A 92 -38.66 -6.90 18.97
C VAL A 92 -39.91 -6.73 18.12
#